data_AF-A0AAW0MM27-F1
#
_entry.id   AF-A0AAW0MM27-F1
#
_cell.length_a   1.000
_cell.length_b   1.000
_cell.length_c   1.000
_cell.angle_alpha   90.00
_cell.angle_beta   90.00
_cell.angle_gamma   90.00
#
_symmetry.space_group_name_H-M   'P 1'
#
loop_
_entity.id
_entity.type
_entity.pdbx_description
1 polymer ?
#
loop_
_entity_poly.entity_id
_entity_poly.type
_entity_poly.pdbx_seq_one_letter_code
_entity_poly.pdbx_strand_id
1 'polypeptide(L)'
;MSLVHILVLLVSLQGSEEQQLFVVRSGDTVTLPCGSEATTNCTWIKGAVFRAQPRSRRDTELQNVTESCELQIQHVKENDAGEYICVPFNQSQTTISFLSVVTYADSSRKTVCDVSAYNKRHNCGFMVKWLVESSNQSQFKFRTSQCLAEVIYSLNSSSSSLSCEVTDLNHERVFVLQHPEFQWNQTVEDSLPVVTLLML
;
A
#
# COMPACT_ATOMS: atom_id res chain seq x y z
N MET A 1 42.02 30.54 26.28
CA MET A 1 41.31 29.56 25.43
C MET A 1 39.84 29.70 25.75
N SER A 2 39.13 30.55 25.02
CA SER A 2 37.71 30.86 25.30
C SER A 2 36.84 29.84 24.57
N LEU A 3 36.13 29.01 25.33
CA LEU A 3 35.12 28.09 24.83
C LEU A 3 33.90 28.89 24.38
N VAL A 4 33.71 29.02 23.08
CA VAL A 4 32.45 29.51 22.51
C VAL A 4 31.43 28.39 22.70
N HIS A 5 30.52 28.56 23.65
CA HIS A 5 29.32 27.72 23.76
C HIS A 5 28.41 28.05 22.58
N ILE A 6 28.55 27.28 21.50
CA ILE A 6 27.61 27.32 20.38
C ILE A 6 26.30 26.70 20.89
N LEU A 7 25.38 27.57 21.32
CA LEU A 7 23.97 27.22 21.47
C LEU A 7 23.42 26.95 20.07
N VAL A 8 23.44 25.68 19.66
CA VAL A 8 22.71 25.21 18.48
C VAL A 8 21.23 25.28 18.83
N LEU A 9 20.59 26.40 18.50
CA LEU A 9 19.14 26.48 18.40
C LEU A 9 18.73 25.55 17.25
N LEU A 10 18.21 24.37 17.60
CA LEU A 10 17.45 23.54 16.66
C LEU A 10 16.16 24.29 16.34
N VAL A 11 16.22 25.21 15.39
CA VAL A 11 15.02 25.78 14.78
C VAL A 11 14.44 24.67 13.90
N SER A 12 13.42 23.98 14.38
CA SER A 12 12.58 23.17 13.49
C SER A 12 11.86 24.13 12.55
N LEU A 13 12.35 24.21 11.30
CA LEU A 13 11.63 24.84 10.21
C LEU A 13 10.37 24.02 9.95
N GLN A 14 9.27 24.33 10.64
CA GLN A 14 7.95 23.83 10.31
C GLN A 14 7.48 24.59 9.07
N GLY A 15 7.71 23.98 7.92
CA GLY A 15 7.44 24.59 6.63
C GLY A 15 7.67 23.60 5.49
N SER A 16 6.97 22.47 5.52
CA SER A 16 6.77 21.64 4.33
C SER A 16 5.35 21.09 4.38
N GLU A 17 4.62 21.19 3.27
CA GLU A 17 3.42 20.37 3.04
C GLU A 17 3.80 18.91 3.34
N GLU A 18 3.23 18.32 4.38
CA GLU A 18 3.56 16.96 4.77
C GLU A 18 2.88 16.01 3.79
N GLN A 19 3.61 15.64 2.74
CA GLN A 19 3.17 14.65 1.76
C GLN A 19 3.49 13.25 2.28
N GLN A 20 2.45 12.46 2.53
CA GLN A 20 2.56 11.11 3.03
C GLN A 20 2.29 10.10 1.91
N LEU A 21 2.94 8.93 1.97
CA LEU A 21 2.70 7.84 1.03
C LEU A 21 2.36 6.58 1.82
N PHE A 22 1.25 5.97 1.43
CA PHE A 22 0.79 4.70 1.95
C PHE A 22 0.81 3.69 0.80
N VAL A 23 1.44 2.54 1.02
CA VAL A 23 1.44 1.41 0.11
C VAL A 23 0.76 0.26 0.83
N VAL A 24 -0.41 -0.14 0.34
CA VAL A 24 -1.31 -1.05 1.05
C VAL A 24 -1.79 -2.15 0.11
N ARG A 25 -1.89 -3.37 0.61
CA ARG A 25 -2.40 -4.50 -0.17
C ARG A 25 -3.92 -4.40 -0.33
N SER A 26 -4.41 -4.76 -1.51
CA SER A 26 -5.83 -4.89 -1.78
C SER A 26 -6.50 -5.83 -0.77
N GLY A 27 -7.65 -5.42 -0.24
CA GLY A 27 -8.39 -6.13 0.80
C GLY A 27 -8.02 -5.75 2.22
N ASP A 28 -6.85 -5.12 2.46
CA ASP A 28 -6.48 -4.63 3.79
C ASP A 28 -7.24 -3.33 4.14
N THR A 29 -7.07 -2.88 5.38
CA THR A 29 -7.58 -1.59 5.87
C THR A 29 -6.43 -0.61 6.01
N VAL A 30 -6.64 0.64 5.62
CA VAL A 30 -5.71 1.74 5.84
C VAL A 30 -6.39 2.90 6.56
N THR A 31 -5.64 3.54 7.44
CA THR A 31 -6.04 4.77 8.11
C THR A 31 -5.10 5.88 7.66
N LEU A 32 -5.65 6.93 7.05
CA LEU A 32 -4.90 8.12 6.64
C LEU A 32 -5.05 9.18 7.73
N PRO A 33 -3.96 9.63 8.37
CA PRO A 33 -4.02 10.65 9.40
C PRO A 33 -4.18 12.03 8.75
N CYS A 34 -4.82 12.94 9.49
CA CYS A 34 -4.93 14.34 9.09
C CYS A 34 -4.22 15.24 10.10
N GLY A 35 -3.12 15.84 9.68
CA GLY A 35 -2.32 16.73 10.53
C GLY A 35 -1.90 16.06 11.84
N SER A 36 -2.06 16.78 12.95
CA SER A 36 -1.75 16.28 14.30
C SER A 36 -2.95 15.64 15.00
N GLU A 37 -2.70 14.82 16.02
CA GLU A 37 -3.71 14.12 16.83
C GLU A 37 -4.80 15.04 17.44
N ALA A 38 -4.56 16.36 17.53
CA ALA A 38 -5.53 17.33 18.07
C ALA A 38 -6.57 17.81 17.04
N THR A 39 -6.55 17.30 15.81
CA THR A 39 -7.46 17.71 14.75
C THR A 39 -8.79 16.99 14.90
N THR A 40 -9.86 17.71 15.24
CA THR A 40 -11.20 17.11 15.47
C THR A 40 -12.23 17.47 14.40
N ASN A 41 -11.98 18.51 13.60
CA ASN A 41 -12.86 18.96 12.53
C ASN A 41 -12.07 19.12 11.23
N CYS A 42 -12.42 18.34 10.21
CA CYS A 42 -11.81 18.41 8.90
C CYS A 42 -12.71 17.87 7.79
N THR A 43 -12.30 18.16 6.56
CA THR A 43 -12.90 17.61 5.35
C THR A 43 -11.86 16.80 4.60
N TRP A 44 -12.21 15.57 4.23
CA TRP A 44 -11.40 14.74 3.35
C TRP A 44 -11.91 14.81 1.91
N ILE A 45 -10.99 15.08 0.99
CA ILE A 45 -11.25 15.20 -0.44
C ILE A 45 -10.40 14.18 -1.18
N LYS A 46 -11.03 13.33 -1.99
CA LYS A 46 -10.29 12.45 -2.91
C LYS A 46 -9.91 13.25 -4.17
N GLY A 47 -8.65 13.62 -4.27
CA GLY A 47 -8.08 14.38 -5.38
C GLY A 47 -7.88 13.51 -6.62
N ALA A 48 -8.63 13.78 -7.68
CA ALA A 48 -8.42 13.13 -8.98
C ALA A 48 -7.33 13.88 -9.78
N VAL A 49 -6.06 13.61 -9.47
CA VAL A 49 -4.87 13.98 -10.28
C VAL A 49 -4.62 15.50 -10.35
N PHE A 50 -3.87 16.03 -9.39
CA PHE A 50 -3.26 17.35 -9.51
C PHE A 50 -2.03 17.27 -10.42
N ARG A 51 -2.22 17.40 -11.75
CA ARG A 51 -1.27 17.97 -12.75
C ARG A 51 -1.74 17.65 -14.18
N ALA A 52 -2.78 18.36 -14.62
CA ALA A 52 -2.97 18.90 -15.98
C ALA A 52 -4.46 19.20 -16.24
N GLN A 53 -5.01 20.25 -15.60
CA GLN A 53 -5.99 21.21 -16.14
C GLN A 53 -6.76 21.90 -15.01
N PRO A 54 -7.12 23.19 -15.19
CA PRO A 54 -7.84 23.94 -14.18
C PRO A 54 -9.31 23.48 -14.11
N ARG A 55 -9.78 23.23 -12.89
CA ARG A 55 -11.18 23.31 -12.44
C ARG A 55 -12.21 22.58 -13.31
N SER A 56 -12.33 21.26 -13.14
CA SER A 56 -13.61 20.53 -13.22
C SER A 56 -13.36 19.03 -13.07
N ARG A 57 -13.09 18.57 -11.85
CA ARG A 57 -13.34 17.17 -11.47
C ARG A 57 -14.08 17.22 -10.16
N ARG A 58 -15.21 16.50 -10.08
CA ARG A 58 -16.11 16.54 -8.93
C ARG A 58 -15.33 16.12 -7.68
N ASP A 59 -15.05 17.09 -6.83
CA ASP A 59 -14.55 16.85 -5.49
C ASP A 59 -15.61 16.00 -4.77
N THR A 60 -15.24 14.78 -4.38
CA THR A 60 -16.14 13.91 -3.62
C THR A 60 -15.69 13.97 -2.18
N GLU A 61 -16.48 14.63 -1.35
CA GLU A 61 -16.35 14.59 0.10
C GLU A 61 -16.57 13.16 0.59
N LEU A 62 -15.65 12.66 1.41
CA LEU A 62 -15.70 11.29 1.93
C LEU A 62 -16.39 11.27 3.30
N GLN A 63 -17.20 10.24 3.54
CA GLN A 63 -18.04 10.13 4.76
C GLN A 63 -17.44 9.25 5.87
N ASN A 64 -16.32 8.54 5.61
CA ASN A 64 -15.73 7.59 6.56
C ASN A 64 -14.64 8.23 7.43
N VAL A 65 -14.98 9.31 8.13
CA VAL A 65 -14.04 10.09 8.97
C VAL A 65 -14.26 9.75 10.45
N THR A 66 -13.19 9.51 11.19
CA THR A 66 -13.23 9.24 12.64
C THR A 66 -13.33 10.53 13.45
N GLU A 67 -13.61 10.43 14.76
CA GLU A 67 -13.63 11.57 15.70
C GLU A 67 -12.27 12.31 15.78
N SER A 68 -11.17 11.60 15.47
CA SER A 68 -9.81 12.14 15.37
C SER A 68 -9.45 12.62 13.95
N CYS A 69 -10.46 12.86 13.09
CA CYS A 69 -10.25 13.37 11.73
C CYS A 69 -9.41 12.43 10.82
N GLU A 70 -9.34 11.14 11.15
CA GLU A 70 -8.67 10.15 10.30
C GLU A 70 -9.64 9.60 9.26
N LEU A 71 -9.15 9.33 8.05
CA LEU A 71 -9.93 8.65 7.02
C LEU A 71 -9.59 7.16 7.04
N GLN A 72 -10.58 6.33 7.38
CA GLN A 72 -10.43 4.87 7.34
C GLN A 72 -11.04 4.30 6.06
N ILE A 73 -10.20 3.63 5.26
CA ILE A 73 -10.61 2.92 4.05
C ILE A 73 -10.48 1.43 4.32
N GLN A 74 -11.61 0.75 4.42
CA GLN A 74 -11.69 -0.69 4.66
C GLN A 74 -11.81 -1.45 3.34
N HIS A 75 -11.29 -2.69 3.31
CA HIS A 75 -11.33 -3.55 2.12
C HIS A 75 -10.80 -2.83 0.87
N VAL A 76 -9.63 -2.22 0.98
CA VAL A 76 -9.01 -1.37 -0.04
C VAL A 76 -9.06 -2.04 -1.42
N LYS A 77 -9.48 -1.29 -2.44
CA LYS A 77 -9.57 -1.74 -3.84
C LYS A 77 -8.63 -0.92 -4.73
N GLU A 78 -8.35 -1.42 -5.94
CA GLU A 78 -7.53 -0.68 -6.91
C GLU A 78 -8.00 0.76 -7.16
N ASN A 79 -9.31 1.00 -7.21
CA ASN A 79 -9.88 2.32 -7.43
C ASN A 79 -9.81 3.25 -6.21
N ASP A 80 -9.40 2.74 -5.05
CA ASP A 80 -9.07 3.54 -3.87
C ASP A 80 -7.69 4.17 -3.98
N ALA A 81 -6.82 3.66 -4.85
CA ALA A 81 -5.53 4.29 -5.12
C ALA A 81 -5.72 5.73 -5.63
N GLY A 82 -5.02 6.70 -5.04
CA GLY A 82 -5.38 8.10 -5.21
C GLY A 82 -4.58 9.07 -4.37
N GLU A 83 -4.75 10.36 -4.67
CA GLU A 83 -4.40 11.45 -3.77
C GLU A 83 -5.60 11.75 -2.87
N TYR A 84 -5.33 11.95 -1.58
CA TYR A 84 -6.29 12.31 -0.56
C TYR A 84 -5.81 13.58 0.13
N ILE A 85 -6.66 14.59 0.17
CA ILE A 85 -6.36 15.88 0.78
C ILE A 85 -7.22 16.02 2.02
N CYS A 86 -6.58 16.21 3.15
CA CYS A 86 -7.28 16.63 4.36
C CYS A 86 -7.20 18.14 4.53
N VAL A 87 -8.37 18.75 4.70
CA VAL A 87 -8.53 20.18 4.99
C VAL A 87 -9.05 20.34 6.42
N PRO A 88 -8.16 20.60 7.40
CA PRO A 88 -8.59 20.88 8.77
C PRO A 88 -9.32 22.23 8.86
N PHE A 89 -10.38 22.32 9.67
CA PHE A 89 -11.21 23.53 9.76
C PHE A 89 -10.52 24.69 10.49
N ASN A 90 -9.71 24.37 11.50
CA ASN A 90 -9.05 25.34 12.40
C ASN A 90 -7.53 25.43 12.22
N GLN A 91 -6.97 24.75 11.23
CA GLN A 91 -5.53 24.77 10.94
C GLN A 91 -5.33 25.21 9.49
N SER A 92 -4.25 25.94 9.23
CA SER A 92 -3.94 26.45 7.90
C SER A 92 -3.25 25.43 7.00
N GLN A 93 -2.74 24.34 7.57
CA GLN A 93 -1.94 23.35 6.85
C GLN A 93 -2.80 22.15 6.44
N THR A 94 -2.90 21.91 5.14
CA THR A 94 -3.52 20.71 4.59
C THR A 94 -2.51 19.56 4.58
N THR A 95 -2.98 18.34 4.85
CA THR A 95 -2.20 17.11 4.68
C THR A 95 -2.55 16.48 3.34
N ILE A 96 -1.54 16.04 2.59
CA ILE A 96 -1.72 15.31 1.33
C ILE A 96 -1.21 13.90 1.52
N SER A 97 -2.08 12.92 1.34
CA SER A 97 -1.74 11.51 1.43
C SER A 97 -1.93 10.84 0.08
N PHE A 98 -0.87 10.21 -0.42
CA PHE A 98 -0.93 9.36 -1.61
C PHE A 98 -1.15 7.91 -1.17
N LEU A 99 -2.21 7.29 -1.67
CA LEU A 99 -2.49 5.88 -1.47
C LEU A 99 -2.16 5.10 -2.76
N SER A 100 -1.21 4.19 -2.67
CA SER A 100 -0.91 3.20 -3.70
C SER A 100 -1.39 1.83 -3.24
N VAL A 101 -2.04 1.10 -4.15
CA VAL A 101 -2.63 -0.21 -3.85
C VAL A 101 -1.84 -1.30 -4.55
N VAL A 102 -1.39 -2.27 -3.76
CA VAL A 102 -0.70 -3.47 -4.25
C VAL A 102 -1.75 -4.56 -4.48
N THR A 103 -1.71 -5.15 -5.67
CA THR A 103 -2.53 -6.29 -6.05
C THR A 103 -1.65 -7.48 -6.38
N TYR A 104 -2.18 -8.67 -6.13
CA TYR A 104 -1.55 -9.92 -6.51
C TYR A 104 -2.38 -10.62 -7.57
N ALA A 105 -1.72 -11.14 -8.60
CA ALA A 105 -2.35 -11.98 -9.61
C ALA A 105 -1.67 -13.34 -9.62
N ASP A 106 -2.34 -14.30 -8.98
CA ASP A 106 -1.84 -15.66 -8.80
C ASP A 106 -2.24 -16.61 -9.93
N SER A 107 -1.36 -17.57 -10.19
CA SER A 107 -1.57 -18.68 -11.10
C SER A 107 -0.80 -19.90 -10.59
N SER A 108 -0.93 -21.05 -11.25
CA SER A 108 -0.35 -22.32 -10.77
C SER A 108 1.18 -22.34 -10.65
N ARG A 109 1.90 -21.48 -11.39
CA ARG A 109 3.39 -21.46 -11.41
C ARG A 109 3.98 -20.06 -11.34
N LYS A 110 3.14 -19.08 -11.07
CA LYS A 110 3.53 -17.68 -11.14
C LYS A 110 2.62 -16.85 -10.25
N THR A 111 3.23 -15.88 -9.57
CA THR A 111 2.52 -14.75 -8.99
C THR A 111 3.10 -13.42 -9.48
N VAL A 112 2.23 -12.42 -9.61
CA VAL A 112 2.58 -11.06 -10.03
C VAL A 112 2.19 -10.11 -8.92
N CYS A 113 3.10 -9.22 -8.53
CA CYS A 113 2.84 -8.07 -7.66
C CYS A 113 2.75 -6.82 -8.53
N ASP A 114 1.62 -6.11 -8.45
CA ASP A 114 1.32 -4.93 -9.26
C ASP A 114 0.87 -3.76 -8.37
N VAL A 115 1.55 -2.62 -8.50
CA VAL A 115 1.27 -1.34 -7.80
C VAL A 115 0.94 -0.21 -8.79
N SER A 116 0.54 -0.56 -10.01
CA SER A 116 0.27 0.38 -11.09
C SER A 116 -1.09 1.07 -10.97
N ALA A 117 -1.99 0.64 -10.06
CA ALA A 117 -3.37 1.11 -9.94
C ALA A 117 -3.52 2.65 -9.99
N TYR A 118 -2.74 3.38 -9.19
CA TYR A 118 -2.76 4.85 -9.19
C TYR A 118 -2.14 5.47 -10.45
N ASN A 119 -1.10 4.83 -10.99
CA ASN A 119 -0.21 5.42 -11.99
C ASN A 119 -0.34 4.83 -13.40
N LYS A 120 -1.43 4.10 -13.72
CA LYS A 120 -1.66 3.52 -15.07
C LYS A 120 -1.58 4.57 -16.20
N ARG A 121 -1.69 5.88 -15.88
CA ARG A 121 -1.59 7.00 -16.83
C ARG A 121 -0.38 7.93 -16.64
N HIS A 122 0.36 7.84 -15.53
CA HIS A 122 1.30 8.90 -15.10
C HIS A 122 2.77 8.50 -14.98
N ASN A 123 3.16 7.38 -15.60
CA ASN A 123 4.48 6.75 -15.45
C ASN A 123 4.74 6.37 -13.99
N CYS A 124 4.77 5.07 -13.73
CA CYS A 124 4.70 4.61 -12.37
C CYS A 124 6.06 4.73 -11.67
N GLY A 125 6.08 5.47 -10.54
CA GLY A 125 7.30 5.86 -9.82
C GLY A 125 7.84 4.81 -8.84
N PHE A 126 7.40 3.55 -8.94
CA PHE A 126 7.87 2.48 -8.07
C PHE A 126 8.73 1.48 -8.83
N MET A 127 9.74 0.94 -8.17
CA MET A 127 10.40 -0.30 -8.57
C MET A 127 9.88 -1.43 -7.70
N VAL A 128 9.56 -2.57 -8.32
CA VAL A 128 8.98 -3.71 -7.61
C VAL A 128 9.86 -4.93 -7.79
N LYS A 129 10.07 -5.68 -6.72
CA LYS A 129 10.79 -6.96 -6.74
C LYS A 129 10.17 -7.96 -5.77
N TRP A 130 10.39 -9.24 -6.04
CA TRP A 130 10.02 -10.31 -5.12
C TRP A 130 11.20 -10.64 -4.20
N LEU A 131 10.89 -10.86 -2.93
CA LEU A 131 11.75 -11.42 -1.91
C LEU A 131 11.24 -12.83 -1.60
N VAL A 132 12.15 -13.81 -1.60
CA VAL A 132 11.80 -15.22 -1.40
C VAL A 132 12.65 -15.80 -0.30
N GLU A 133 11.98 -16.32 0.72
CA GLU A 133 12.62 -17.10 1.77
C GLU A 133 12.61 -18.59 1.39
N SER A 134 13.74 -19.06 0.85
CA SER A 134 13.89 -20.45 0.45
C SER A 134 15.36 -20.89 0.46
N SER A 135 15.58 -22.17 0.81
CA SER A 135 16.89 -22.83 0.77
C SER A 135 17.41 -23.07 -0.64
N ASN A 136 16.53 -23.12 -1.64
CA ASN A 136 16.89 -23.32 -3.03
C ASN A 136 16.39 -22.15 -3.90
N GLN A 137 17.20 -21.10 -4.04
CA GLN A 137 16.86 -19.92 -4.84
C GLN A 137 16.78 -20.22 -6.35
N SER A 138 17.44 -21.27 -6.83
CA SER A 138 17.52 -21.58 -8.28
C SER A 138 16.18 -22.02 -8.89
N GLN A 139 15.20 -22.40 -8.07
CA GLN A 139 13.87 -22.81 -8.52
C GLN A 139 12.95 -21.62 -8.88
N PHE A 140 13.38 -20.40 -8.58
CA PHE A 140 12.64 -19.18 -8.85
C PHE A 140 13.26 -18.41 -10.01
N LYS A 141 12.41 -17.92 -10.90
CA LYS A 141 12.80 -16.97 -11.96
C LYS A 141 12.06 -15.67 -11.73
N PHE A 142 12.82 -14.59 -11.66
CA PHE A 142 12.29 -13.26 -11.38
C PHE A 142 12.26 -12.43 -12.66
N ARG A 143 11.17 -11.68 -12.86
CA ARG A 143 11.09 -10.59 -13.83
C ARG A 143 10.64 -9.35 -13.10
N THR A 144 11.51 -8.36 -13.00
CA THR A 144 11.24 -7.11 -12.30
C THR A 144 11.13 -5.97 -13.30
N SER A 145 10.25 -5.01 -13.00
CA SER A 145 10.05 -3.82 -13.82
C SER A 145 9.53 -2.68 -12.94
N GLN A 146 9.30 -1.51 -13.54
CA GLN A 146 8.62 -0.43 -12.83
C GLN A 146 7.17 -0.85 -12.54
N CYS A 147 6.82 -0.81 -11.27
CA CYS A 147 5.49 -1.08 -10.72
C CYS A 147 4.91 -2.48 -10.89
N LEU A 148 5.66 -3.39 -11.49
CA LEU A 148 5.26 -4.77 -11.65
C LEU A 148 6.45 -5.69 -11.46
N ALA A 149 6.26 -6.75 -10.69
CA ALA A 149 7.22 -7.84 -10.59
C ALA A 149 6.51 -9.19 -10.69
N GLU A 150 7.15 -10.11 -11.37
CA GLU A 150 6.71 -11.48 -11.56
C GLU A 150 7.75 -12.43 -10.96
N VAL A 151 7.27 -13.43 -10.21
CA VAL A 151 8.07 -14.59 -9.81
C VAL A 151 7.43 -15.85 -10.37
N ILE A 152 8.24 -16.63 -11.08
CA ILE A 152 7.87 -17.93 -11.63
C ILE A 152 8.57 -18.99 -10.77
N TYR A 153 7.83 -20.01 -10.35
CA TYR A 153 8.34 -21.10 -9.52
C TYR A 153 7.97 -22.47 -10.08
N SER A 154 8.68 -23.51 -9.64
CA SER A 154 8.45 -24.89 -10.04
C SER A 154 7.43 -25.57 -9.12
N LEU A 155 6.68 -26.57 -9.60
CA LEU A 155 5.63 -27.25 -8.81
C LEU A 155 6.14 -28.01 -7.59
N ASN A 156 7.46 -28.22 -7.49
CA ASN A 156 8.08 -28.91 -6.37
C ASN A 156 8.82 -27.92 -5.45
N SER A 157 8.53 -26.63 -5.56
CA SER A 157 9.26 -25.60 -4.86
C SER A 157 8.80 -25.48 -3.42
N SER A 158 9.62 -25.93 -2.47
CA SER A 158 9.41 -25.61 -1.05
C SER A 158 9.89 -24.18 -0.78
N SER A 159 8.98 -23.22 -0.82
CA SER A 159 9.21 -21.87 -0.28
C SER A 159 8.28 -21.65 0.90
N SER A 160 8.82 -21.09 1.99
CA SER A 160 8.04 -20.80 3.20
C SER A 160 7.37 -19.42 3.12
N SER A 161 7.91 -18.47 2.35
CA SER A 161 7.35 -17.11 2.28
C SER A 161 7.77 -16.35 1.01
N LEU A 162 6.80 -15.65 0.41
CA LEU A 162 7.00 -14.68 -0.66
C LEU A 162 6.58 -13.30 -0.16
N SER A 163 7.42 -12.30 -0.40
CA SER A 163 7.10 -10.90 -0.10
C SER A 163 7.36 -10.02 -1.31
N CYS A 164 6.46 -9.07 -1.54
CA CYS A 164 6.65 -8.04 -2.55
C CYS A 164 7.31 -6.82 -1.92
N GLU A 165 8.48 -6.43 -2.42
CA GLU A 165 9.14 -5.19 -2.06
C GLU A 165 8.81 -4.13 -3.11
N VAL A 166 8.28 -3.00 -2.65
CA VAL A 166 7.93 -1.82 -3.44
C VAL A 166 8.81 -0.66 -3.00
N THR A 167 9.60 -0.13 -3.92
CA THR A 167 10.55 0.96 -3.66
C THR A 167 10.11 2.23 -4.37
N ASP A 168 9.88 3.30 -3.61
CA ASP A 168 9.59 4.65 -4.11
C ASP A 168 10.87 5.26 -4.70
N LEU A 169 10.89 5.42 -6.02
CA LEU A 169 12.07 5.93 -6.74
C LEU A 169 12.34 7.42 -6.50
N ASN A 170 11.37 8.16 -5.96
CA ASN A 170 11.52 9.60 -5.75
C ASN A 170 12.04 9.93 -4.34
N HIS A 171 11.75 9.07 -3.36
CA HIS A 171 12.04 9.34 -1.95
C HIS A 171 12.81 8.20 -1.24
N GLU A 172 13.25 7.18 -1.99
CA GLU A 172 14.04 6.05 -1.48
C GLU A 172 13.37 5.26 -0.34
N ARG A 173 12.05 5.31 -0.24
CA ARG A 173 11.27 4.54 0.74
C ARG A 173 11.02 3.12 0.24
N VAL A 174 11.05 2.16 1.16
CA VAL A 174 10.84 0.73 0.85
C VAL A 174 9.68 0.20 1.67
N PHE A 175 8.74 -0.46 0.98
CA PHE A 175 7.58 -1.12 1.58
C PHE A 175 7.65 -2.61 1.26
N VAL A 176 7.54 -3.47 2.28
CA VAL A 176 7.57 -4.93 2.09
C VAL A 176 6.22 -5.50 2.51
N LEU A 177 5.50 -6.09 1.57
CA LEU A 177 4.18 -6.65 1.78
C LEU A 177 4.25 -8.17 1.60
N GLN A 178 3.86 -8.91 2.64
CA GLN A 178 3.81 -10.37 2.60
C GLN A 178 2.67 -10.84 1.70
N HIS A 179 2.94 -11.84 0.85
CA HIS A 179 1.92 -12.46 0.03
C HIS A 179 0.96 -13.28 0.92
N PRO A 180 -0.37 -13.10 0.80
CA PRO A 180 -1.35 -13.72 1.70
C PRO A 180 -1.52 -15.22 1.52
N GLU A 181 -1.25 -15.77 0.33
CA GLU A 181 -1.47 -17.18 0.03
C GLU A 181 -0.20 -17.83 -0.54
N PHE A 182 0.68 -18.30 0.35
CA PHE A 182 1.74 -19.21 -0.08
C PHE A 182 1.80 -20.41 0.86
N GLN A 183 0.91 -21.38 0.64
CA GLN A 183 0.94 -22.69 1.26
C GLN A 183 0.95 -23.74 0.14
N TRP A 184 2.10 -24.40 -0.07
CA TRP A 184 2.16 -25.54 -0.98
C TRP A 184 1.39 -26.72 -0.37
N ASN A 185 0.43 -27.25 -1.13
CA ASN A 185 -0.37 -28.45 -0.86
C ASN A 185 -1.43 -28.35 0.26
N GLN A 186 -2.69 -28.22 -0.17
CA GLN A 186 -3.74 -29.11 0.36
C GLN A 186 -4.28 -29.97 -0.78
N THR A 187 -3.58 -31.06 -1.10
CA THR A 187 -4.29 -32.27 -1.51
C THR A 187 -4.75 -32.95 -0.23
N VAL A 188 -6.03 -32.77 0.11
CA VAL A 188 -6.76 -33.68 1.00
C VAL A 188 -7.99 -34.11 0.20
N GLU A 189 -7.86 -35.28 -0.44
CA GLU A 189 -8.99 -36.21 -0.58
C GLU A 189 -9.68 -36.38 0.79
N ASP A 190 -11.00 -36.54 0.75
CA ASP A 190 -11.91 -36.83 1.87
C ASP A 190 -12.58 -35.66 2.59
N SER A 191 -13.72 -35.25 2.04
CA SER A 191 -14.99 -35.38 2.79
C SER A 191 -16.17 -35.42 1.82
N LEU A 192 -16.39 -36.60 1.22
CA LEU A 192 -17.74 -36.97 0.82
C LEU A 192 -18.63 -36.93 2.08
N PRO A 193 -19.87 -36.42 2.01
CA PRO A 193 -20.79 -36.52 3.13
C PRO A 193 -21.11 -37.99 3.36
N VAL A 194 -20.75 -38.52 4.52
CA VAL A 194 -21.31 -39.79 5.01
C VAL A 194 -22.80 -39.54 5.21
N VAL A 195 -23.59 -39.89 4.19
CA VAL A 195 -25.03 -40.12 4.33
C VAL A 195 -25.18 -41.38 5.15
N THR A 196 -25.30 -41.23 6.47
CA THR A 196 -25.79 -42.32 7.32
C THR A 196 -27.31 -42.36 7.17
N LEU A 197 -27.78 -43.24 6.28
CA LEU A 197 -29.17 -43.67 6.21
C LEU A 197 -29.50 -44.52 7.46
N LEU A 198 -30.66 -44.23 8.04
CA LEU A 198 -31.38 -44.88 9.15
C LEU A 198 -31.14 -46.37 9.38
N MET A 199 -31.15 -46.79 10.66
CA MET A 199 -32.02 -47.87 11.17
C MET A 199 -32.18 -47.77 12.70
N LEU A 200 -33.34 -47.29 13.15
CA LEU A 200 -34.30 -47.93 14.08
C LEU A 200 -35.42 -46.95 14.43
#